data_AF-G3VAY3-F1
#
_entry.id   AF-G3VAY3-F1
#
_cell.length_a   1.000
_cell.length_b   1.000
_cell.length_c   1.000
_cell.angle_alpha   90.00
_cell.angle_beta   90.00
_cell.angle_gamma   90.00
#
_symmetry.space_group_name_H-M   'P 1'
#
loop_
_entity.id
_entity.type
_entity.pdbx_description
1 polymer ?
#
loop_
_entity_poly.entity_id
_entity_poly.type
_entity_poly.pdbx_seq_one_letter_code
_entity_poly.pdbx_strand_id
1 'polypeptide(L)'
;MVHLPLQRMGESSYFIFYIYILSRSALAAAILVSTLTGRTFAIPQPKYRSHSESDATYLEEDGGIIEPYYSLLYCNFFLIADMGEFLSLRQEAQELVDENDHLKMTIYRLNVELSRYQTKFRHLSKEENIEIKGLPFKGSPPPWLVDIKYLSPLILAYEDRMKEKDDLNVMLEEEMKMFKKRIEEVIKENETLHQELNKTSPLTSKEWHQLQTQAQLVLEENKVLMQQLEIQQAKAKENNQQHSQEVSKVIKQQMLLENKVKSQEKALAENEQQMDILRSKYQNLKIQVDSQMEIKVHDTIVNELKSQLQKEKEKWNAETDNLIGKMTELQTQNKSLLLDKIKLEAENKALRAELERAQKLNRGSQKQIDLLQQQVEESIEKEELTHQYLTNFVIFTNAIAQERDNLIQLTQCLESEKQGVLYKIKEKNIRLGKLEEKVKMYKKKAAVKLGDFNHKMTKQEEDFAEKIYQYEREMKHLQQLLQDKQDALEEVLQQKREVEGELEVVWQSTAKENQRMKEFLHTTFGKTHSWKKASIYESGLNQISKEDLVEGYAVSYCEVKSSSGIQLPEMPALHNLYQTEPSENKDTTAKSELFLQQEANLC
;
A
#
# COMPACT_ATOMS: atom_id res chain seq x y z
N MET A 1 31.43 -64.07 -32.06
CA MET A 1 30.34 -64.85 -31.44
C MET A 1 30.10 -66.05 -32.34
N VAL A 2 30.08 -67.28 -31.80
CA VAL A 2 29.71 -68.50 -32.54
C VAL A 2 28.27 -68.82 -32.18
N HIS A 3 27.45 -69.31 -33.11
CA HIS A 3 26.51 -70.39 -32.81
C HIS A 3 26.10 -71.18 -34.06
N LEU A 4 26.37 -72.48 -33.99
CA LEU A 4 25.85 -73.58 -34.82
C LEU A 4 24.43 -73.96 -34.31
N PRO A 5 23.55 -74.64 -35.10
CA PRO A 5 23.79 -76.01 -35.56
C PRO A 5 23.30 -76.41 -36.97
N LEU A 6 23.76 -77.58 -37.45
CA LEU A 6 23.14 -78.33 -38.53
C LEU A 6 22.08 -79.31 -37.98
N GLN A 7 21.02 -79.61 -38.76
CA GLN A 7 20.63 -81.00 -39.02
C GLN A 7 19.60 -81.16 -40.16
N ARG A 8 19.54 -82.38 -40.72
CA ARG A 8 18.55 -82.92 -41.70
C ARG A 8 18.46 -82.24 -43.08
N MET A 9 19.10 -82.87 -44.07
CA MET A 9 18.46 -83.47 -45.26
C MET A 9 19.51 -84.30 -46.00
N GLY A 10 19.38 -85.63 -46.00
CA GLY A 10 20.44 -86.54 -46.52
C GLY A 10 19.97 -87.77 -47.28
N GLU A 11 18.66 -87.94 -47.48
CA GLU A 11 18.10 -89.19 -48.02
C GLU A 11 17.70 -89.08 -49.50
N SER A 12 17.37 -87.89 -50.00
CA SER A 12 17.04 -87.67 -51.43
C SER A 12 18.24 -87.84 -52.38
N SER A 13 19.48 -87.71 -51.89
CA SER A 13 20.69 -87.79 -52.72
C SER A 13 20.94 -89.19 -53.31
N TYR A 14 20.51 -90.25 -52.63
CA TYR A 14 20.77 -91.63 -53.06
C TYR A 14 19.97 -92.05 -54.31
N PHE A 15 18.76 -91.50 -54.51
CA PHE A 15 17.93 -91.84 -55.67
C PHE A 15 18.45 -91.20 -56.97
N ILE A 16 18.95 -89.97 -56.89
CA ILE A 16 19.56 -89.24 -58.02
C ILE A 16 20.85 -89.94 -58.49
N PHE A 17 21.66 -90.43 -57.55
CA PHE A 17 22.92 -91.11 -57.84
C PHE A 17 22.73 -92.38 -58.69
N TYR A 18 21.65 -93.13 -58.48
CA TYR A 18 21.38 -94.37 -59.21
C TYR A 18 21.05 -94.13 -60.70
N ILE A 19 20.26 -93.11 -61.00
CA ILE A 19 19.90 -92.73 -62.38
C ILE A 19 21.13 -92.17 -63.13
N TYR A 20 21.98 -91.40 -62.44
CA TYR A 20 23.21 -90.85 -63.00
C TYR A 20 24.27 -91.91 -63.31
N ILE A 21 24.26 -93.04 -62.59
CA ILE A 21 25.12 -94.20 -62.89
C ILE A 21 24.59 -95.02 -64.06
N LEU A 22 23.27 -95.33 -64.10
CA LEU A 22 22.70 -96.11 -65.22
C LEU A 22 22.90 -95.40 -66.57
N SER A 23 22.61 -94.09 -66.64
CA SER A 23 22.78 -93.30 -67.87
C SER A 23 24.23 -93.26 -68.37
N ARG A 24 25.21 -93.09 -67.46
CA ARG A 24 26.65 -93.17 -67.82
C ARG A 24 27.07 -94.58 -68.26
N SER A 25 26.51 -95.64 -67.67
CA SER A 25 26.80 -97.02 -68.10
C SER A 25 26.27 -97.32 -69.51
N ALA A 26 25.10 -96.78 -69.87
CA ALA A 26 24.54 -96.92 -71.22
C ALA A 26 25.37 -96.16 -72.27
N LEU A 27 25.86 -94.95 -71.94
CA LEU A 27 26.76 -94.19 -72.81
C LEU A 27 28.09 -94.93 -73.04
N ALA A 28 28.69 -95.47 -71.98
CA ALA A 28 29.92 -96.27 -72.08
C ALA A 28 29.72 -97.55 -72.92
N ALA A 29 28.58 -98.22 -72.77
CA ALA A 29 28.23 -99.38 -73.60
C ALA A 29 28.07 -99.00 -75.08
N ALA A 30 27.42 -97.87 -75.39
CA ALA A 30 27.27 -97.37 -76.77
C ALA A 30 28.64 -97.05 -77.43
N ILE A 31 29.56 -96.46 -76.67
CA ILE A 31 30.94 -96.14 -77.12
C ILE A 31 31.77 -97.42 -77.35
N LEU A 32 31.61 -98.44 -76.51
CA LEU A 32 32.25 -99.75 -76.70
C LEU A 32 31.68 -100.50 -77.91
N VAL A 33 30.37 -100.42 -78.16
CA VAL A 33 29.74 -101.05 -79.33
C VAL A 33 30.13 -100.35 -80.64
N SER A 34 30.23 -99.03 -80.68
CA SER A 34 30.64 -98.30 -81.88
C SER A 34 32.11 -98.53 -82.24
N THR A 35 33.00 -98.59 -81.23
CA THR A 35 34.43 -98.89 -81.44
C THR A 35 34.69 -100.34 -81.86
N LEU A 36 33.91 -101.32 -81.39
CA LEU A 36 34.03 -102.72 -81.81
C LEU A 36 33.42 -103.05 -83.19
N THR A 37 32.57 -102.18 -83.74
CA THR A 37 31.83 -102.47 -84.99
C THR A 37 32.27 -101.66 -86.21
N GLY A 38 33.15 -100.66 -86.05
CA GLY A 38 33.88 -100.03 -87.14
C GLY A 38 33.04 -99.32 -88.21
N ARG A 39 31.82 -98.86 -87.87
CA ARG A 39 30.89 -98.19 -88.80
C ARG A 39 30.61 -96.75 -88.39
N THR A 40 31.22 -95.81 -89.10
CA THR A 40 30.87 -94.39 -89.05
C THR A 40 29.49 -94.14 -89.67
N PHE A 41 28.52 -93.74 -88.86
CA PHE A 41 27.25 -93.19 -89.34
C PHE A 41 27.37 -91.67 -89.50
N ALA A 42 27.27 -91.18 -90.74
CA ALA A 42 27.13 -89.76 -91.02
C ALA A 42 25.64 -89.37 -91.05
N ILE A 43 25.26 -88.36 -90.27
CA ILE A 43 23.91 -87.78 -90.23
C ILE A 43 24.06 -86.23 -90.32
N PRO A 44 23.23 -85.50 -91.08
CA PRO A 44 23.66 -84.26 -91.73
C PRO A 44 23.26 -82.96 -91.01
N GLN A 45 23.90 -81.85 -91.42
CA GLN A 45 23.56 -80.49 -90.98
C GLN A 45 22.12 -80.06 -91.35
N PRO A 46 21.34 -79.49 -90.41
CA PRO A 46 20.16 -78.68 -90.73
C PRO A 46 20.56 -77.26 -91.17
N LYS A 47 19.64 -76.55 -91.83
CA LYS A 47 19.91 -75.27 -92.53
C LYS A 47 19.50 -74.05 -91.71
N TYR A 48 20.14 -72.91 -92.02
CA TYR A 48 19.78 -71.56 -91.61
C TYR A 48 18.26 -71.28 -91.58
N ARG A 49 17.82 -70.55 -90.55
CA ARG A 49 16.67 -69.64 -90.65
C ARG A 49 16.88 -68.41 -89.76
N SER A 50 16.68 -67.23 -90.34
CA SER A 50 16.78 -65.91 -89.71
C SER A 50 15.42 -65.42 -89.19
N HIS A 51 15.40 -64.21 -88.60
CA HIS A 51 14.29 -63.42 -87.99
C HIS A 51 14.24 -63.44 -86.46
N SER A 52 13.71 -62.41 -85.77
CA SER A 52 13.96 -60.95 -85.80
C SER A 52 12.95 -60.25 -84.86
N GLU A 53 13.47 -59.49 -83.88
CA GLU A 53 12.85 -58.34 -83.18
C GLU A 53 11.61 -58.51 -82.25
N SER A 54 11.76 -57.87 -81.07
CA SER A 54 10.80 -57.02 -80.33
C SER A 54 9.69 -57.57 -79.39
N ASP A 55 9.80 -57.11 -78.14
CA ASP A 55 8.82 -56.47 -77.24
C ASP A 55 7.54 -57.18 -76.71
N ALA A 56 7.68 -57.52 -75.42
CA ALA A 56 6.75 -57.48 -74.29
C ALA A 56 5.27 -57.01 -74.44
N THR A 57 4.39 -57.66 -73.66
CA THR A 57 3.30 -57.00 -72.92
C THR A 57 2.91 -57.78 -71.64
N TYR A 58 2.13 -57.17 -70.75
CA TYR A 58 1.75 -57.65 -69.40
C TYR A 58 0.30 -58.19 -69.34
N LEU A 59 -0.21 -58.44 -68.12
CA LEU A 59 -1.50 -59.05 -67.69
C LEU A 59 -1.37 -60.58 -67.45
N GLU A 60 -1.89 -61.19 -66.37
CA GLU A 60 -2.71 -60.65 -65.27
C GLU A 60 -2.50 -61.42 -63.93
N GLU A 61 -3.02 -60.79 -62.87
CA GLU A 61 -3.35 -61.22 -61.49
C GLU A 61 -3.98 -62.63 -61.33
N ASP A 62 -4.03 -63.31 -60.16
CA ASP A 62 -3.46 -63.13 -58.80
C ASP A 62 -3.56 -64.46 -57.98
N GLY A 63 -2.85 -64.55 -56.84
CA GLY A 63 -3.26 -65.37 -55.67
C GLY A 63 -2.91 -66.87 -55.61
N GLY A 64 -1.83 -67.25 -54.90
CA GLY A 64 -1.60 -68.65 -54.46
C GLY A 64 -0.21 -68.97 -53.91
N ILE A 65 -0.03 -68.96 -52.58
CA ILE A 65 1.30 -69.09 -51.93
C ILE A 65 1.71 -70.57 -51.73
N ILE A 66 2.71 -71.05 -52.49
CA ILE A 66 3.54 -72.25 -52.21
C ILE A 66 5.03 -71.95 -52.57
N GLU A 67 5.98 -72.66 -51.96
CA GLU A 67 7.39 -72.26 -51.79
C GLU A 67 8.29 -72.27 -53.05
N PRO A 68 9.33 -71.40 -53.13
CA PRO A 68 10.02 -71.05 -54.39
C PRO A 68 11.26 -71.89 -54.78
N TYR A 69 11.61 -72.95 -54.05
CA TYR A 69 12.95 -73.56 -54.17
C TYR A 69 13.19 -74.48 -55.37
N TYR A 70 12.15 -75.04 -56.00
CA TYR A 70 12.34 -76.04 -57.08
C TYR A 70 12.59 -75.44 -58.48
N SER A 71 12.13 -74.22 -58.76
CA SER A 71 12.22 -73.62 -60.10
C SER A 71 13.63 -73.14 -60.46
N LEU A 72 14.40 -72.67 -59.46
CA LEU A 72 15.74 -72.10 -59.66
C LEU A 72 16.82 -73.13 -60.06
N LEU A 73 16.63 -74.42 -59.78
CA LEU A 73 17.61 -75.45 -60.15
C LEU A 73 17.56 -75.78 -61.65
N TYR A 74 16.36 -75.84 -62.24
CA TYR A 74 16.19 -76.26 -63.63
C TYR A 74 16.72 -75.23 -64.63
N CYS A 75 16.47 -73.93 -64.38
CA CYS A 75 17.02 -72.84 -65.19
C CYS A 75 18.54 -72.77 -65.14
N ASN A 76 19.15 -72.96 -63.96
CA ASN A 76 20.62 -72.93 -63.83
C ASN A 76 21.30 -74.08 -64.58
N PHE A 77 20.75 -75.29 -64.56
CA PHE A 77 21.38 -76.43 -65.24
C PHE A 77 21.34 -76.28 -66.77
N PHE A 78 20.26 -75.72 -67.32
CA PHE A 78 20.14 -75.46 -68.77
C PHE A 78 21.09 -74.34 -69.22
N LEU A 79 21.13 -73.21 -68.50
CA LEU A 79 22.03 -72.09 -68.80
C LEU A 79 23.53 -72.46 -68.75
N ILE A 80 23.93 -73.40 -67.89
CA ILE A 80 25.33 -73.85 -67.81
C ILE A 80 25.71 -74.74 -69.00
N ALA A 81 24.78 -75.52 -69.56
CA ALA A 81 25.02 -76.32 -70.76
C ALA A 81 25.15 -75.43 -72.00
N ASP A 82 24.17 -74.56 -72.25
CA ASP A 82 24.17 -73.64 -73.39
C ASP A 82 25.40 -72.71 -73.39
N MET A 83 25.81 -72.21 -72.21
CA MET A 83 27.02 -71.40 -72.06
C MET A 83 28.30 -72.17 -72.43
N GLY A 84 28.34 -73.49 -72.23
CA GLY A 84 29.46 -74.34 -72.65
C GLY A 84 29.58 -74.41 -74.17
N GLU A 85 28.47 -74.75 -74.85
CA GLU A 85 28.44 -74.85 -76.31
C GLU A 85 28.66 -73.48 -76.98
N PHE A 86 28.08 -72.41 -76.42
CA PHE A 86 28.28 -71.03 -76.87
C PHE A 86 29.74 -70.57 -76.75
N LEU A 87 30.45 -70.98 -75.69
CA LEU A 87 31.88 -70.67 -75.54
C LEU A 87 32.74 -71.42 -76.57
N SER A 88 32.46 -72.69 -76.86
CA SER A 88 33.17 -73.42 -77.93
C SER A 88 32.88 -72.84 -79.32
N LEU A 89 31.63 -72.54 -79.65
CA LEU A 89 31.27 -71.91 -80.93
C LEU A 89 31.87 -70.51 -81.07
N ARG A 90 32.00 -69.76 -79.97
CA ARG A 90 32.68 -68.46 -79.96
C ARG A 90 34.19 -68.61 -80.18
N GLN A 91 34.81 -69.67 -79.69
CA GLN A 91 36.22 -69.96 -79.94
C GLN A 91 36.44 -70.36 -81.40
N GLU A 92 35.66 -71.30 -81.93
CA GLU A 92 35.72 -71.73 -83.34
C GLU A 92 35.48 -70.55 -84.30
N ALA A 93 34.53 -69.67 -83.99
CA ALA A 93 34.29 -68.46 -84.76
C ALA A 93 35.45 -67.45 -84.71
N GLN A 94 36.21 -67.39 -83.61
CA GLN A 94 37.41 -66.56 -83.52
C GLN A 94 38.58 -67.17 -84.31
N GLU A 95 38.79 -68.48 -84.19
CA GLU A 95 39.83 -69.20 -84.95
C GLU A 95 39.59 -69.05 -86.47
N LEU A 96 38.35 -69.15 -86.92
CA LEU A 96 37.97 -68.88 -88.33
C LEU A 96 38.15 -67.41 -88.76
N VAL A 97 38.04 -66.43 -87.85
CA VAL A 97 38.35 -65.02 -88.14
C VAL A 97 39.85 -64.81 -88.29
N ASP A 98 40.64 -65.40 -87.38
CA ASP A 98 42.10 -65.30 -87.39
C ASP A 98 42.71 -65.99 -88.63
N GLU A 99 42.17 -67.16 -89.03
CA GLU A 99 42.50 -67.81 -90.31
C GLU A 99 42.12 -66.94 -91.52
N ASN A 100 40.96 -66.29 -91.49
CA ASN A 100 40.50 -65.44 -92.59
C ASN A 100 41.43 -64.23 -92.77
N ASP A 101 41.87 -63.59 -91.69
CA ASP A 101 42.85 -62.48 -91.74
C ASP A 101 44.26 -62.95 -92.13
N HIS A 102 44.67 -64.16 -91.73
CA HIS A 102 45.89 -64.78 -92.27
C HIS A 102 45.79 -64.99 -93.78
N LEU A 103 44.68 -65.54 -94.27
CA LEU A 103 44.43 -65.74 -95.70
C LEU A 103 44.42 -64.41 -96.46
N LYS A 104 43.74 -63.37 -95.96
CA LYS A 104 43.82 -62.00 -96.52
C LYS A 104 45.27 -61.54 -96.64
N MET A 105 46.08 -61.69 -95.60
CA MET A 105 47.50 -61.28 -95.62
C MET A 105 48.34 -62.08 -96.63
N THR A 106 48.09 -63.39 -96.79
CA THR A 106 48.77 -64.18 -97.84
C THR A 106 48.34 -63.74 -99.25
N ILE A 107 47.06 -63.43 -99.46
CA ILE A 107 46.54 -62.92 -100.74
C ILE A 107 47.11 -61.53 -101.06
N TYR A 108 47.18 -60.62 -100.10
CA TYR A 108 47.84 -59.33 -100.29
C TYR A 108 49.33 -59.50 -100.64
N ARG A 109 50.06 -60.39 -99.96
CA ARG A 109 51.47 -60.70 -100.28
C ARG A 109 51.62 -61.29 -101.69
N LEU A 110 50.77 -62.23 -102.07
CA LEU A 110 50.79 -62.88 -103.39
C LEU A 110 50.41 -61.90 -104.51
N ASN A 111 49.45 -60.98 -104.30
CA ASN A 111 49.10 -59.95 -105.26
C ASN A 111 50.22 -58.91 -105.45
N VAL A 112 50.95 -58.58 -104.39
CA VAL A 112 52.16 -57.73 -104.49
C VAL A 112 53.25 -58.42 -105.31
N GLU A 113 53.52 -59.71 -105.08
CA GLU A 113 54.49 -60.46 -105.88
C GLU A 113 54.02 -60.68 -107.33
N LEU A 114 52.75 -61.00 -107.56
CA LEU A 114 52.20 -61.14 -108.91
C LEU A 114 52.33 -59.82 -109.70
N SER A 115 52.07 -58.68 -109.05
CA SER A 115 52.29 -57.34 -109.63
C SER A 115 53.78 -57.10 -109.95
N ARG A 116 54.70 -57.56 -109.09
CA ARG A 116 56.16 -57.51 -109.32
C ARG A 116 56.61 -58.42 -110.48
N TYR A 117 55.98 -59.58 -110.67
CA TYR A 117 56.28 -60.47 -111.79
C TYR A 117 55.72 -59.93 -113.13
N GLN A 118 54.48 -59.44 -113.13
CA GLN A 118 53.82 -58.88 -114.31
C GLN A 118 54.48 -57.57 -114.80
N THR A 119 55.11 -56.80 -113.92
CA THR A 119 55.90 -55.62 -114.29
C THR A 119 57.33 -55.96 -114.75
N LYS A 120 57.79 -57.21 -114.60
CA LYS A 120 59.18 -57.63 -114.88
C LYS A 120 59.38 -58.37 -116.21
N PHE A 121 58.33 -58.92 -116.82
CA PHE A 121 58.43 -59.71 -118.06
C PHE A 121 57.32 -59.37 -119.07
N ARG A 122 57.63 -59.45 -120.38
CA ARG A 122 56.73 -59.18 -121.52
C ARG A 122 56.53 -60.47 -122.35
N HIS A 123 55.38 -60.62 -123.04
CA HIS A 123 55.00 -61.85 -123.77
C HIS A 123 55.74 -62.06 -125.14
N LEU A 124 55.68 -63.29 -125.73
CA LEU A 124 56.55 -63.81 -126.84
C LEU A 124 55.82 -64.46 -128.07
N SER A 125 56.52 -64.75 -129.21
CA SER A 125 56.09 -65.41 -130.53
C SER A 125 57.17 -66.42 -131.18
N LYS A 126 57.19 -66.91 -132.49
CA LYS A 126 57.73 -68.31 -132.98
C LYS A 126 58.58 -68.71 -134.34
N GLU A 127 58.23 -69.77 -135.21
CA GLU A 127 59.02 -70.96 -135.90
C GLU A 127 59.61 -71.03 -137.43
N GLU A 128 60.31 -72.17 -137.91
CA GLU A 128 61.04 -72.44 -139.26
C GLU A 128 61.52 -73.95 -139.69
N ASN A 129 61.74 -74.41 -141.01
CA ASN A 129 62.53 -75.68 -141.54
C ASN A 129 62.67 -76.09 -143.11
N ILE A 130 63.43 -77.20 -143.57
CA ILE A 130 63.37 -78.17 -144.83
C ILE A 130 64.64 -78.52 -145.80
N GLU A 131 64.74 -79.69 -146.59
CA GLU A 131 65.91 -80.24 -147.46
C GLU A 131 65.64 -81.29 -148.71
N ILE A 132 66.62 -81.79 -149.58
CA ILE A 132 66.50 -82.60 -150.92
C ILE A 132 67.71 -83.54 -151.52
N LYS A 133 67.58 -84.45 -152.58
CA LYS A 133 68.62 -85.41 -153.27
C LYS A 133 68.42 -86.02 -154.78
N GLY A 134 69.35 -86.86 -155.42
CA GLY A 134 69.36 -87.55 -156.82
C GLY A 134 70.49 -88.68 -157.13
N LEU A 135 70.93 -89.39 -158.25
CA LEU A 135 70.74 -89.66 -159.78
C LEU A 135 71.49 -90.97 -160.44
N PRO A 136 71.39 -91.44 -161.75
CA PRO A 136 71.87 -92.77 -162.40
C PRO A 136 72.54 -92.92 -163.89
N PHE A 137 72.97 -94.12 -164.47
CA PHE A 137 73.65 -94.38 -165.85
C PHE A 137 73.84 -95.86 -166.53
N LYS A 138 74.03 -96.06 -167.91
CA LYS A 138 74.68 -97.20 -168.77
C LYS A 138 74.93 -96.83 -170.29
N GLY A 139 76.04 -97.23 -170.96
CA GLY A 139 76.32 -97.01 -172.43
C GLY A 139 77.58 -97.67 -173.03
N SER A 140 78.01 -97.35 -174.27
CA SER A 140 79.36 -97.74 -174.78
C SER A 140 80.43 -97.07 -173.90
N PRO A 141 81.55 -97.75 -173.55
CA PRO A 141 82.44 -97.27 -172.52
C PRO A 141 82.96 -95.88 -172.88
N PRO A 142 82.64 -94.85 -172.07
CA PRO A 142 82.95 -93.47 -172.43
C PRO A 142 84.47 -93.29 -172.57
N PRO A 143 84.97 -92.36 -173.41
CA PRO A 143 86.36 -92.35 -173.88
C PRO A 143 87.42 -92.40 -172.77
N TRP A 144 87.11 -91.88 -171.58
CA TRP A 144 87.98 -91.90 -170.42
C TRP A 144 88.35 -93.31 -169.90
N LEU A 145 87.59 -94.35 -170.27
CA LEU A 145 87.88 -95.75 -169.91
C LEU A 145 88.81 -96.46 -170.91
N VAL A 146 89.05 -95.87 -172.09
CA VAL A 146 89.78 -96.51 -173.20
C VAL A 146 91.03 -95.71 -173.60
N ASP A 147 90.98 -94.37 -173.55
CA ASP A 147 92.15 -93.53 -173.82
C ASP A 147 93.03 -93.40 -172.57
N ILE A 148 94.26 -93.91 -172.70
CA ILE A 148 95.33 -93.92 -171.70
C ILE A 148 95.55 -92.54 -171.05
N LYS A 149 95.32 -91.44 -171.78
CA LYS A 149 95.49 -90.07 -171.27
C LYS A 149 94.56 -89.73 -170.09
N TYR A 150 93.38 -90.34 -170.05
CA TYR A 150 92.40 -90.15 -168.97
C TYR A 150 92.44 -91.32 -167.98
N LEU A 151 92.74 -92.53 -168.46
CA LEU A 151 92.83 -93.71 -167.62
C LEU A 151 94.06 -93.66 -166.69
N SER A 152 95.20 -93.11 -167.13
CA SER A 152 96.43 -93.06 -166.31
C SER A 152 96.29 -92.20 -165.03
N PRO A 153 95.76 -90.96 -165.06
CA PRO A 153 95.45 -90.21 -163.84
C PRO A 153 94.44 -90.93 -162.93
N LEU A 154 93.48 -91.65 -163.51
CA LEU A 154 92.47 -92.40 -162.76
C LEU A 154 93.05 -93.63 -162.06
N ILE A 155 93.98 -94.34 -162.71
CA ILE A 155 94.73 -95.46 -162.13
C ILE A 155 95.65 -94.95 -161.02
N LEU A 156 96.39 -93.86 -161.22
CA LEU A 156 97.24 -93.28 -160.16
C LEU A 156 96.42 -92.87 -158.94
N ALA A 157 95.27 -92.20 -159.14
CA ALA A 157 94.36 -91.85 -158.04
C ALA A 157 93.74 -93.10 -157.35
N TYR A 158 93.63 -94.22 -158.06
CA TYR A 158 93.20 -95.51 -157.48
C TYR A 158 94.35 -96.20 -156.72
N GLU A 159 95.58 -96.18 -157.24
CA GLU A 159 96.78 -96.68 -156.57
C GLU A 159 97.09 -95.90 -155.29
N ASP A 160 96.94 -94.58 -155.30
CA ASP A 160 97.13 -93.75 -154.10
C ASP A 160 96.01 -93.97 -153.08
N ARG A 161 94.77 -94.19 -153.52
CA ARG A 161 93.65 -94.60 -152.64
C ARG A 161 93.79 -96.03 -152.11
N MET A 162 94.46 -96.91 -152.85
CA MET A 162 94.83 -98.25 -152.37
C MET A 162 95.93 -98.16 -151.32
N LYS A 163 97.00 -97.37 -151.55
CA LYS A 163 98.03 -97.09 -150.53
C LYS A 163 97.42 -96.50 -149.26
N GLU A 164 96.53 -95.50 -149.37
CA GLU A 164 95.80 -94.93 -148.22
C GLU A 164 95.04 -96.02 -147.43
N LYS A 165 94.51 -97.05 -148.12
CA LYS A 165 93.81 -98.16 -147.49
C LYS A 165 94.77 -99.19 -146.89
N ASP A 166 95.91 -99.45 -147.52
CA ASP A 166 96.94 -100.35 -147.01
C ASP A 166 97.65 -99.74 -145.80
N ASP A 167 97.96 -98.44 -145.81
CA ASP A 167 98.47 -97.67 -144.67
C ASP A 167 97.49 -97.72 -143.48
N LEU A 168 96.19 -97.52 -143.74
CA LEU A 168 95.14 -97.66 -142.72
C LEU A 168 95.01 -99.10 -142.20
N ASN A 169 95.20 -100.12 -143.04
CA ASN A 169 95.22 -101.52 -142.61
C ASN A 169 96.42 -101.81 -141.71
N VAL A 170 97.62 -101.28 -142.03
CA VAL A 170 98.82 -101.39 -141.18
C VAL A 170 98.59 -100.72 -139.82
N MET A 171 98.04 -99.50 -139.80
CA MET A 171 97.68 -98.81 -138.55
C MET A 171 96.71 -99.63 -137.69
N LEU A 172 95.63 -100.16 -138.28
CA LEU A 172 94.64 -100.98 -137.57
C LEU A 172 95.22 -102.32 -137.10
N GLU A 173 96.15 -102.92 -137.85
CA GLU A 173 96.89 -104.09 -137.40
C GLU A 173 97.81 -103.78 -136.20
N GLU A 174 98.47 -102.62 -136.18
CA GLU A 174 99.30 -102.19 -135.05
C GLU A 174 98.46 -101.88 -133.80
N GLU A 175 97.32 -101.21 -133.95
CA GLU A 175 96.34 -101.02 -132.88
C GLU A 175 95.83 -102.38 -132.34
N MET A 176 95.52 -103.34 -133.22
CA MET A 176 95.09 -104.69 -132.82
C MET A 176 96.21 -105.45 -132.09
N LYS A 177 97.47 -105.33 -132.52
CA LYS A 177 98.64 -105.93 -131.84
C LYS A 177 98.84 -105.31 -130.45
N MET A 178 98.69 -103.99 -130.32
CA MET A 178 98.78 -103.27 -129.04
C MET A 178 97.61 -103.59 -128.10
N PHE A 179 96.38 -103.68 -128.62
CA PHE A 179 95.20 -104.08 -127.85
C PHE A 179 95.32 -105.52 -127.35
N LYS A 180 95.78 -106.45 -128.19
CA LYS A 180 96.07 -107.84 -127.79
C LYS A 180 97.13 -107.90 -126.68
N LYS A 181 98.22 -107.11 -126.79
CA LYS A 181 99.22 -106.98 -125.72
C LYS A 181 98.60 -106.47 -124.42
N ARG A 182 97.71 -105.47 -124.46
CA ARG A 182 97.04 -104.97 -123.25
C ARG A 182 96.06 -105.99 -122.65
N ILE A 183 95.38 -106.79 -123.46
CA ILE A 183 94.58 -107.93 -122.97
C ILE A 183 95.48 -108.97 -122.29
N GLU A 184 96.62 -109.33 -122.87
CA GLU A 184 97.56 -110.27 -122.25
C GLU A 184 98.17 -109.74 -120.93
N GLU A 185 98.34 -108.42 -120.79
CA GLU A 185 98.70 -107.79 -119.51
C GLU A 185 97.56 -107.91 -118.49
N VAL A 186 96.32 -107.59 -118.86
CA VAL A 186 95.15 -107.64 -117.96
C VAL A 186 94.76 -109.09 -117.58
N ILE A 187 95.03 -110.07 -118.45
CA ILE A 187 94.87 -111.49 -118.11
C ILE A 187 95.91 -111.89 -117.06
N LYS A 188 97.19 -111.54 -117.24
CA LYS A 188 98.24 -111.81 -116.25
C LYS A 188 97.97 -111.10 -114.92
N GLU A 189 97.46 -109.87 -114.97
CA GLU A 189 97.02 -109.10 -113.79
C GLU A 189 95.91 -109.86 -113.04
N ASN A 190 94.86 -110.32 -113.73
CA ASN A 190 93.81 -111.16 -113.13
C ASN A 190 94.33 -112.51 -112.62
N GLU A 191 95.24 -113.18 -113.34
CA GLU A 191 95.88 -114.42 -112.88
C GLU A 191 96.69 -114.19 -111.59
N THR A 192 97.41 -113.07 -111.47
CA THR A 192 98.09 -112.71 -110.22
C THR A 192 97.09 -112.40 -109.10
N LEU A 193 96.04 -111.62 -109.36
CA LEU A 193 95.00 -111.31 -108.37
C LEU A 193 94.23 -112.56 -107.91
N HIS A 194 93.93 -113.50 -108.81
CA HIS A 194 93.34 -114.79 -108.43
C HIS A 194 94.32 -115.69 -107.66
N GLN A 195 95.62 -115.63 -107.95
CA GLN A 195 96.62 -116.32 -107.14
C GLN A 195 96.79 -115.68 -105.76
N GLU A 196 96.67 -114.37 -105.64
CA GLU A 196 96.66 -113.66 -104.34
C GLU A 196 95.40 -113.97 -103.55
N LEU A 197 94.22 -113.95 -104.19
CA LEU A 197 92.94 -114.33 -103.58
C LEU A 197 92.93 -115.79 -103.08
N ASN A 198 93.64 -116.69 -103.76
CA ASN A 198 93.83 -118.09 -103.30
C ASN A 198 94.96 -118.26 -102.26
N LYS A 199 95.85 -117.27 -102.11
CA LYS A 199 96.87 -117.23 -101.02
C LYS A 199 96.30 -116.61 -99.75
N THR A 200 95.36 -115.66 -99.86
CA THR A 200 94.50 -115.28 -98.74
C THR A 200 93.56 -116.44 -98.43
N SER A 201 93.94 -117.26 -97.45
CA SER A 201 93.08 -118.30 -96.90
C SER A 201 91.67 -117.74 -96.60
N PRO A 202 90.58 -118.50 -96.82
CA PRO A 202 89.34 -118.18 -96.13
C PRO A 202 89.62 -118.07 -94.63
N LEU A 203 89.01 -117.08 -93.97
CA LEU A 203 89.28 -116.77 -92.56
C LEU A 203 89.19 -118.05 -91.72
N THR A 204 90.16 -118.25 -90.83
CA THR A 204 90.16 -119.44 -89.98
C THR A 204 88.94 -119.40 -89.08
N SER A 205 88.33 -120.56 -88.79
CA SER A 205 87.10 -120.57 -87.97
C SER A 205 87.33 -120.01 -86.56
N LYS A 206 88.59 -119.94 -86.10
CA LYS A 206 89.00 -119.26 -84.87
C LYS A 206 88.74 -117.76 -84.91
N GLU A 207 89.07 -117.08 -86.01
CA GLU A 207 88.84 -115.64 -86.19
C GLU A 207 87.33 -115.34 -86.27
N TRP A 208 86.56 -116.21 -86.93
CA TRP A 208 85.10 -116.12 -86.95
C TRP A 208 84.48 -116.30 -85.55
N HIS A 209 84.93 -117.30 -84.76
CA HIS A 209 84.46 -117.47 -83.39
C HIS A 209 84.91 -116.35 -82.45
N GLN A 210 86.07 -115.75 -82.66
CA GLN A 210 86.52 -114.55 -81.94
C GLN A 210 85.60 -113.36 -82.23
N LEU A 211 85.28 -113.10 -83.50
CA LEU A 211 84.33 -112.05 -83.89
C LEU A 211 82.92 -112.30 -83.33
N GLN A 212 82.46 -113.56 -83.35
CA GLN A 212 81.18 -113.96 -82.76
C GLN A 212 81.14 -113.73 -81.24
N THR A 213 82.22 -114.08 -80.53
CA THR A 213 82.34 -113.85 -79.08
C THR A 213 82.41 -112.35 -78.76
N GLN A 214 83.15 -111.57 -79.56
CA GLN A 214 83.22 -110.12 -79.42
C GLN A 214 81.86 -109.45 -79.66
N ALA A 215 81.11 -109.88 -80.68
CA ALA A 215 79.76 -109.39 -80.92
C ALA A 215 78.81 -109.74 -79.77
N GLN A 216 78.91 -110.93 -79.19
CA GLN A 216 78.12 -111.30 -78.01
C GLN A 216 78.51 -110.46 -76.79
N LEU A 217 79.80 -110.26 -76.52
CA LEU A 217 80.27 -109.38 -75.43
C LEU A 217 79.77 -107.94 -75.60
N VAL A 218 79.76 -107.40 -76.82
CA VAL A 218 79.21 -106.07 -77.11
C VAL A 218 77.69 -106.02 -76.93
N LEU A 219 76.95 -107.11 -77.19
CA LEU A 219 75.51 -107.18 -76.88
C LEU A 219 75.26 -107.27 -75.35
N GLU A 220 76.10 -107.99 -74.61
CA GLU A 220 76.04 -108.07 -73.15
C GLU A 220 76.42 -106.73 -72.49
N GLU A 221 77.44 -106.03 -73.01
CA GLU A 221 77.82 -104.68 -72.61
C GLU A 221 76.69 -103.67 -72.89
N ASN A 222 76.13 -103.66 -74.11
CA ASN A 222 74.97 -102.81 -74.45
C ASN A 222 73.76 -103.09 -73.54
N LYS A 223 73.52 -104.36 -73.17
CA LYS A 223 72.46 -104.74 -72.22
C LYS A 223 72.72 -104.19 -70.82
N VAL A 224 73.95 -104.26 -70.32
CA VAL A 224 74.34 -103.70 -69.03
C VAL A 224 74.26 -102.16 -69.05
N LEU A 225 74.68 -101.51 -70.15
CA LEU A 225 74.54 -100.07 -70.34
C LEU A 225 73.08 -99.62 -70.38
N MET A 226 72.19 -100.37 -71.04
CA MET A 226 70.74 -100.12 -71.01
C MET A 226 70.17 -100.27 -69.60
N GLN A 227 70.52 -101.32 -68.87
CA GLN A 227 70.09 -101.50 -67.47
C GLN A 227 70.62 -100.38 -66.56
N GLN A 228 71.86 -99.94 -66.75
CA GLN A 228 72.45 -98.82 -66.02
C GLN A 228 71.75 -97.49 -66.35
N LEU A 229 71.35 -97.28 -67.60
CA LEU A 229 70.55 -96.13 -68.02
C LEU A 229 69.13 -96.17 -67.42
N GLU A 230 68.48 -97.33 -67.39
CA GLU A 230 67.18 -97.53 -66.74
C GLU A 230 67.26 -97.23 -65.23
N ILE A 231 68.30 -97.73 -64.54
CA ILE A 231 68.55 -97.44 -63.12
C ILE A 231 68.80 -95.94 -62.88
N GLN A 232 69.58 -95.28 -63.75
CA GLN A 232 69.78 -93.83 -63.65
C GLN A 232 68.49 -93.03 -63.91
N GLN A 233 67.68 -93.42 -64.90
CA GLN A 233 66.39 -92.80 -65.15
C GLN A 233 65.40 -93.03 -64.01
N ALA A 234 65.37 -94.23 -63.42
CA ALA A 234 64.54 -94.54 -62.25
C ALA A 234 64.95 -93.68 -61.05
N LYS A 235 66.25 -93.61 -60.74
CA LYS A 235 66.79 -92.77 -59.66
C LYS A 235 66.54 -91.29 -59.89
N ALA A 236 66.64 -90.80 -61.13
CA ALA A 236 66.33 -89.42 -61.48
C ALA A 236 64.82 -89.11 -61.32
N LYS A 237 63.94 -90.02 -61.74
CA LYS A 237 62.48 -89.92 -61.54
C LYS A 237 62.12 -89.92 -60.05
N GLU A 238 62.69 -90.82 -59.27
CA GLU A 238 62.49 -90.89 -57.82
C GLU A 238 62.97 -89.60 -57.13
N ASN A 239 64.20 -89.16 -57.40
CA ASN A 239 64.75 -87.94 -56.82
C ASN A 239 63.92 -86.69 -57.20
N ASN A 240 63.46 -86.60 -58.45
CA ASN A 240 62.55 -85.53 -58.87
C ASN A 240 61.18 -85.62 -58.18
N GLN A 241 60.67 -86.82 -57.90
CA GLN A 241 59.43 -87.01 -57.13
C GLN A 241 59.62 -86.60 -55.66
N GLN A 242 60.75 -86.96 -55.03
CA GLN A 242 61.11 -86.53 -53.67
C GLN A 242 61.22 -85.00 -53.61
N HIS A 243 61.96 -84.36 -54.53
CA HIS A 243 62.03 -82.90 -54.63
C HIS A 243 60.65 -82.26 -54.86
N SER A 244 59.80 -82.84 -55.70
CA SER A 244 58.43 -82.34 -55.93
C SER A 244 57.56 -82.42 -54.67
N GLN A 245 57.75 -83.46 -53.84
CA GLN A 245 57.09 -83.58 -52.54
C GLN A 245 57.61 -82.56 -51.53
N GLU A 246 58.92 -82.33 -51.44
CA GLU A 246 59.49 -81.30 -50.56
C GLU A 246 59.07 -79.88 -50.98
N VAL A 247 59.12 -79.56 -52.28
CA VAL A 247 58.57 -78.31 -52.82
C VAL A 247 57.09 -78.17 -52.47
N SER A 248 56.29 -79.24 -52.57
CA SER A 248 54.87 -79.24 -52.16
C SER A 248 54.66 -79.05 -50.65
N LYS A 249 55.59 -79.49 -49.79
CA LYS A 249 55.57 -79.23 -48.34
C LYS A 249 55.95 -77.78 -48.04
N VAL A 250 57.01 -77.26 -48.66
CA VAL A 250 57.49 -75.89 -48.49
C VAL A 250 56.45 -74.88 -48.97
N ILE A 251 55.81 -75.09 -50.13
CA ILE A 251 54.72 -74.22 -50.64
C ILE A 251 53.56 -74.17 -49.64
N LYS A 252 53.18 -75.31 -49.03
CA LYS A 252 52.14 -75.35 -47.99
C LYS A 252 52.55 -74.58 -46.72
N GLN A 253 53.81 -74.72 -46.28
CA GLN A 253 54.34 -73.97 -45.15
C GLN A 253 54.38 -72.46 -45.43
N GLN A 254 54.84 -72.06 -46.62
CA GLN A 254 54.84 -70.66 -47.07
C GLN A 254 53.42 -70.09 -47.07
N MET A 255 52.44 -70.79 -47.68
CA MET A 255 51.05 -70.33 -47.72
C MET A 255 50.45 -70.17 -46.31
N LEU A 256 50.76 -71.07 -45.37
CA LEU A 256 50.35 -70.95 -43.98
C LEU A 256 51.01 -69.75 -43.28
N LEU A 257 52.29 -69.49 -43.52
CA LEU A 257 53.00 -68.34 -42.98
C LEU A 257 52.51 -67.01 -43.58
N GLU A 258 52.27 -66.94 -44.89
CA GLU A 258 51.67 -65.76 -45.54
C GLU A 258 50.27 -65.45 -45.01
N ASN A 259 49.43 -66.48 -44.83
CA ASN A 259 48.09 -66.31 -44.24
C ASN A 259 48.19 -65.85 -42.78
N LYS A 260 49.18 -66.33 -42.03
CA LYS A 260 49.45 -65.86 -40.67
C LYS A 260 49.90 -64.40 -40.67
N VAL A 261 50.84 -64.01 -41.53
CA VAL A 261 51.29 -62.61 -41.70
C VAL A 261 50.11 -61.70 -42.03
N LYS A 262 49.30 -62.03 -43.06
CA LYS A 262 48.10 -61.27 -43.44
C LYS A 262 47.10 -61.13 -42.28
N SER A 263 46.94 -62.18 -41.46
CA SER A 263 46.10 -62.12 -40.25
C SER A 263 46.68 -61.21 -39.15
N GLN A 264 48.00 -61.15 -39.00
CA GLN A 264 48.68 -60.30 -38.03
C GLN A 264 48.72 -58.84 -38.48
N GLU A 265 48.92 -58.57 -39.77
CA GLU A 265 48.83 -57.23 -40.39
C GLU A 265 47.43 -56.64 -40.19
N LYS A 266 46.38 -57.43 -40.42
CA LYS A 266 44.99 -57.00 -40.16
C LYS A 266 44.75 -56.69 -38.68
N ALA A 267 45.25 -57.52 -37.77
CA ALA A 267 45.14 -57.28 -36.33
C ALA A 267 45.97 -56.07 -35.85
N LEU A 268 47.09 -55.76 -36.51
CA LEU A 268 47.87 -54.54 -36.26
C LEU A 268 47.08 -53.29 -36.70
N ALA A 269 46.54 -53.28 -37.92
CA ALA A 269 45.73 -52.17 -38.42
C ALA A 269 44.46 -51.93 -37.56
N GLU A 270 43.81 -53.00 -37.07
CA GLU A 270 42.69 -52.90 -36.13
C GLU A 270 43.11 -52.30 -34.77
N ASN A 271 44.32 -52.61 -34.28
CA ASN A 271 44.87 -52.01 -33.07
C ASN A 271 45.28 -50.54 -33.28
N GLU A 272 45.86 -50.19 -34.43
CA GLU A 272 46.19 -48.80 -34.78
C GLU A 272 44.94 -47.93 -34.84
N GLN A 273 43.86 -48.40 -35.48
CA GLN A 273 42.55 -47.73 -35.46
C GLN A 273 42.00 -47.56 -34.04
N GLN A 274 42.11 -48.57 -33.17
CA GLN A 274 41.71 -48.43 -31.77
C GLN A 274 42.57 -47.41 -31.02
N MET A 275 43.87 -47.36 -31.28
CA MET A 275 44.77 -46.37 -30.67
C MET A 275 44.46 -44.95 -31.12
N ASP A 276 44.09 -44.72 -32.38
CA ASP A 276 43.66 -43.40 -32.86
C ASP A 276 42.28 -42.99 -32.35
N ILE A 277 41.36 -43.95 -32.19
CA ILE A 277 40.08 -43.73 -31.48
C ILE A 277 40.33 -43.37 -30.00
N LEU A 278 41.33 -43.95 -29.34
CA LEU A 278 41.72 -43.60 -27.98
C LEU A 278 42.44 -42.26 -27.89
N ARG A 279 43.32 -41.92 -28.85
CA ARG A 279 44.00 -40.62 -28.95
C ARG A 279 43.02 -39.47 -29.15
N SER A 280 42.06 -39.63 -30.08
CA SER A 280 41.02 -38.63 -30.32
C SER A 280 40.08 -38.47 -29.12
N LYS A 281 39.69 -39.57 -28.45
CA LYS A 281 38.97 -39.51 -27.16
C LYS A 281 39.75 -38.77 -26.08
N TYR A 282 41.06 -39.03 -25.94
CA TYR A 282 41.92 -38.34 -24.99
C TYR A 282 42.05 -36.85 -25.32
N GLN A 283 42.23 -36.49 -26.59
CA GLN A 283 42.27 -35.08 -27.04
C GLN A 283 40.94 -34.37 -26.76
N ASN A 284 39.80 -35.00 -27.05
CA ASN A 284 38.49 -34.43 -26.76
C ASN A 284 38.27 -34.23 -25.25
N LEU A 285 38.64 -35.21 -24.41
CA LEU A 285 38.60 -35.07 -22.95
C LEU A 285 39.56 -33.99 -22.44
N LYS A 286 40.75 -33.87 -23.03
CA LYS A 286 41.72 -32.82 -22.69
C LYS A 286 41.19 -31.43 -23.04
N ILE A 287 40.59 -31.25 -24.22
CA ILE A 287 39.90 -30.01 -24.61
C ILE A 287 38.71 -29.74 -23.69
N GLN A 288 37.95 -30.77 -23.27
CA GLN A 288 36.84 -30.62 -22.32
C GLN A 288 37.30 -30.19 -20.91
N VAL A 289 38.49 -30.62 -20.47
CA VAL A 289 39.10 -30.18 -19.21
C VAL A 289 39.71 -28.79 -19.33
N ASP A 290 40.36 -28.47 -20.46
CA ASP A 290 40.99 -27.16 -20.70
C ASP A 290 39.97 -26.05 -21.04
N SER A 291 38.74 -26.40 -21.39
CA SER A 291 37.60 -25.48 -21.53
C SER A 291 36.70 -25.41 -20.30
N GLN A 292 36.95 -26.23 -19.27
CA GLN A 292 36.37 -25.97 -17.94
C GLN A 292 37.07 -24.76 -17.31
N MET A 293 36.31 -24.00 -16.53
CA MET A 293 36.80 -22.78 -15.88
C MET A 293 38.04 -23.09 -15.02
N GLU A 294 39.14 -22.36 -15.25
CA GLU A 294 40.38 -22.55 -14.52
C GLU A 294 40.13 -22.48 -13.00
N ILE A 295 40.71 -23.41 -12.24
CA ILE A 295 40.51 -23.54 -10.79
C ILE A 295 40.75 -22.20 -10.06
N LYS A 296 41.72 -21.38 -10.51
CA LYS A 296 41.96 -20.03 -9.94
C LYS A 296 40.76 -19.09 -10.11
N VAL A 297 40.04 -19.17 -11.23
CA VAL A 297 38.85 -18.35 -11.52
C VAL A 297 37.64 -18.89 -10.76
N HIS A 298 37.53 -20.21 -10.60
CA HIS A 298 36.58 -20.80 -9.67
C HIS A 298 36.82 -20.31 -8.23
N ASP A 299 38.07 -20.30 -7.77
CA ASP A 299 38.44 -19.88 -6.42
C ASP A 299 38.21 -18.39 -6.18
N THR A 300 38.46 -17.50 -7.16
CA THR A 300 38.11 -16.07 -7.01
C THR A 300 36.59 -15.85 -6.94
N ILE A 301 35.81 -16.53 -7.79
CA ILE A 301 34.34 -16.46 -7.75
C ILE A 301 33.81 -17.01 -6.41
N VAL A 302 34.29 -18.17 -5.96
CA VAL A 302 33.88 -18.77 -4.68
C VAL A 302 34.28 -17.91 -3.50
N ASN A 303 35.44 -17.25 -3.52
CA ASN A 303 35.85 -16.36 -2.44
C ASN A 303 35.10 -15.03 -2.46
N GLU A 304 34.70 -14.50 -3.61
CA GLU A 304 33.80 -13.34 -3.67
C GLU A 304 32.39 -13.70 -3.22
N LEU A 305 31.84 -14.87 -3.58
CA LEU A 305 30.57 -15.35 -3.07
C LEU A 305 30.58 -15.56 -1.55
N LYS A 306 31.69 -16.09 -0.98
CA LYS A 306 31.88 -16.13 0.49
C LYS A 306 31.91 -14.72 1.10
N SER A 307 32.57 -13.78 0.44
CA SER A 307 32.66 -12.37 0.85
C SER A 307 31.27 -11.70 0.84
N GLN A 308 30.44 -11.96 -0.17
CA GLN A 308 29.06 -11.50 -0.24
C GLN A 308 28.17 -12.14 0.83
N LEU A 309 28.22 -13.47 0.99
CA LEU A 309 27.47 -14.20 2.02
C LEU A 309 27.82 -13.73 3.44
N GLN A 310 29.11 -13.46 3.70
CA GLN A 310 29.55 -12.94 5.00
C GLN A 310 29.04 -11.50 5.23
N LYS A 311 29.09 -10.62 4.22
CA LYS A 311 28.52 -9.26 4.29
C LYS A 311 27.00 -9.28 4.52
N GLU A 312 26.27 -10.20 3.91
CA GLU A 312 24.82 -10.36 4.16
C GLU A 312 24.55 -10.88 5.57
N LYS A 313 25.31 -11.89 6.04
CA LYS A 313 25.21 -12.37 7.42
C LYS A 313 25.50 -11.29 8.45
N GLU A 314 26.48 -10.42 8.19
CA GLU A 314 26.80 -9.27 9.05
C GLU A 314 25.67 -8.22 9.07
N LYS A 315 25.02 -7.95 7.93
CA LYS A 315 23.81 -7.11 7.87
C LYS A 315 22.66 -7.72 8.67
N TRP A 316 22.33 -9.00 8.43
CA TRP A 316 21.24 -9.68 9.14
C TRP A 316 21.48 -9.72 10.66
N ASN A 317 22.71 -9.92 11.10
CA ASN A 317 23.08 -9.81 12.51
C ASN A 317 22.85 -8.38 13.03
N ALA A 318 23.37 -7.35 12.35
CA ALA A 318 23.21 -5.96 12.77
C ALA A 318 21.74 -5.48 12.80
N GLU A 319 20.91 -5.94 11.85
CA GLU A 319 19.47 -5.71 11.85
C GLU A 319 18.78 -6.45 13.01
N THR A 320 19.19 -7.69 13.30
CA THR A 320 18.69 -8.47 14.44
C THR A 320 19.04 -7.80 15.77
N ASP A 321 20.29 -7.37 15.94
CA ASP A 321 20.76 -6.63 17.13
C ASP A 321 20.02 -5.29 17.29
N ASN A 322 19.73 -4.58 16.19
CA ASN A 322 18.94 -3.35 16.20
C ASN A 322 17.48 -3.58 16.63
N LEU A 323 16.87 -4.68 16.16
CA LEU A 323 15.52 -5.10 16.55
C LEU A 323 15.46 -5.59 18.00
N ILE A 324 16.48 -6.32 18.47
CA ILE A 324 16.64 -6.69 19.89
C ILE A 324 16.77 -5.43 20.76
N GLY A 325 17.61 -4.48 20.36
CA GLY A 325 17.75 -3.18 21.02
C GLY A 325 16.40 -2.48 21.19
N LYS A 326 15.70 -2.21 20.08
CA LYS A 326 14.34 -1.62 20.09
C LYS A 326 13.34 -2.41 20.93
N MET A 327 13.38 -3.74 20.89
CA MET A 327 12.50 -4.58 21.71
C MET A 327 12.81 -4.41 23.21
N THR A 328 14.09 -4.33 23.61
CA THR A 328 14.45 -4.07 25.01
C THR A 328 14.08 -2.64 25.44
N GLU A 329 14.28 -1.63 24.59
CA GLU A 329 13.83 -0.25 24.83
C GLU A 329 12.32 -0.20 25.07
N LEU A 330 11.51 -0.73 24.14
CA LEU A 330 10.06 -0.81 24.29
C LEU A 330 9.63 -1.62 25.52
N GLN A 331 10.35 -2.69 25.86
CA GLN A 331 10.09 -3.47 27.08
C GLN A 331 10.40 -2.67 28.36
N THR A 332 11.40 -1.78 28.36
CA THR A 332 11.66 -0.86 29.49
C THR A 332 10.62 0.25 29.57
N GLN A 333 10.23 0.85 28.45
CA GLN A 333 9.17 1.87 28.38
C GLN A 333 7.80 1.32 28.84
N ASN A 334 7.45 0.10 28.43
CA ASN A 334 6.21 -0.55 28.87
C ASN A 334 6.23 -0.82 30.39
N LYS A 335 7.39 -1.19 30.95
CA LYS A 335 7.55 -1.33 32.42
C LYS A 335 7.39 0.00 33.15
N SER A 336 7.96 1.11 32.65
CA SER A 336 7.78 2.43 33.30
C SER A 336 6.35 2.94 33.17
N LEU A 337 5.74 2.84 31.99
CA LEU A 337 4.34 3.22 31.76
C LEU A 337 3.36 2.40 32.61
N LEU A 338 3.65 1.12 32.86
CA LEU A 338 2.86 0.30 33.79
C LEU A 338 2.97 0.80 35.24
N LEU A 339 4.17 1.17 35.70
CA LEU A 339 4.36 1.76 37.03
C LEU A 339 3.65 3.11 37.15
N ASP A 340 3.73 3.97 36.14
CA ASP A 340 3.06 5.28 36.14
C ASP A 340 1.54 5.16 36.05
N LYS A 341 1.03 4.19 35.28
CA LYS A 341 -0.40 3.81 35.32
C LYS A 341 -0.83 3.40 36.74
N ILE A 342 -0.04 2.60 37.45
CA ILE A 342 -0.37 2.16 38.82
C ILE A 342 -0.38 3.35 39.79
N LYS A 343 0.54 4.32 39.66
CA LYS A 343 0.52 5.58 40.44
C LYS A 343 -0.76 6.37 40.17
N LEU A 344 -1.05 6.64 38.89
CA LEU A 344 -2.24 7.40 38.49
C LEU A 344 -3.55 6.71 38.89
N GLU A 345 -3.62 5.37 38.88
CA GLU A 345 -4.77 4.63 39.41
C GLU A 345 -4.91 4.77 40.92
N ALA A 346 -3.82 4.86 41.68
CA ALA A 346 -3.84 5.10 43.12
C ALA A 346 -4.25 6.55 43.44
N GLU A 347 -3.70 7.53 42.74
CA GLU A 347 -4.09 8.94 42.83
C GLU A 347 -5.58 9.14 42.48
N ASN A 348 -6.07 8.53 41.41
CA ASN A 348 -7.48 8.63 41.01
C ASN A 348 -8.41 8.00 42.07
N LYS A 349 -8.00 6.90 42.72
CA LYS A 349 -8.73 6.32 43.87
C LYS A 349 -8.73 7.26 45.08
N ALA A 350 -7.59 7.90 45.39
CA ALA A 350 -7.49 8.87 46.48
C ALA A 350 -8.37 10.12 46.22
N LEU A 351 -8.32 10.67 45.01
CA LEU A 351 -9.14 11.83 44.59
C LEU A 351 -10.64 11.50 44.56
N ARG A 352 -11.05 10.28 44.20
CA ARG A 352 -12.45 9.84 44.34
C ARG A 352 -12.88 9.78 45.81
N ALA A 353 -12.05 9.23 46.69
CA ALA A 353 -12.32 9.23 48.13
C ALA A 353 -12.32 10.65 48.73
N GLU A 354 -11.57 11.59 48.16
CA GLU A 354 -11.62 13.03 48.49
C GLU A 354 -12.91 13.68 48.03
N LEU A 355 -13.31 13.45 46.78
CA LEU A 355 -14.57 13.94 46.23
C LEU A 355 -15.78 13.42 47.02
N GLU A 356 -15.78 12.14 47.42
CA GLU A 356 -16.81 11.60 48.31
C GLU A 356 -16.82 12.28 49.69
N ARG A 357 -15.65 12.55 50.29
CA ARG A 357 -15.55 13.28 51.56
C ARG A 357 -16.10 14.70 51.42
N ALA A 358 -15.70 15.42 50.36
CA ALA A 358 -16.18 16.76 50.06
C ALA A 358 -17.70 16.79 49.79
N GLN A 359 -18.24 15.82 49.04
CA GLN A 359 -19.69 15.70 48.82
C GLN A 359 -20.46 15.39 50.10
N LYS A 360 -19.92 14.53 50.98
CA LYS A 360 -20.53 14.24 52.30
C LYS A 360 -20.55 15.49 53.20
N LEU A 361 -19.48 16.28 53.20
CA LEU A 361 -19.42 17.57 53.90
C LEU A 361 -20.40 18.59 53.29
N ASN A 362 -20.45 18.72 51.96
CA ASN A 362 -21.35 19.67 51.29
C ASN A 362 -22.83 19.34 51.51
N ARG A 363 -23.19 18.04 51.57
CA ARG A 363 -24.53 17.59 52.00
C ARG A 363 -24.83 17.89 53.47
N GLY A 364 -23.80 18.09 54.30
CA GLY A 364 -23.93 18.53 55.69
C GLY A 364 -24.17 20.04 55.78
N SER A 365 -23.36 20.85 55.08
CA SER A 365 -23.53 22.30 55.04
C SER A 365 -24.82 22.72 54.32
N GLN A 366 -25.25 22.02 53.27
CA GLN A 366 -26.54 22.30 52.64
C GLN A 366 -27.69 22.19 53.64
N LYS A 367 -27.75 21.10 54.43
CA LYS A 367 -28.76 20.94 55.50
C LYS A 367 -28.72 22.02 56.58
N GLN A 368 -27.56 22.64 56.80
CA GLN A 368 -27.44 23.79 57.71
C GLN A 368 -27.95 25.08 57.03
N ILE A 369 -27.70 25.25 55.74
CA ILE A 369 -28.27 26.35 54.94
C ILE A 369 -29.80 26.21 54.88
N ASP A 370 -30.33 25.03 54.57
CA ASP A 370 -31.78 24.75 54.51
C ASP A 370 -32.47 25.10 55.84
N LEU A 371 -31.86 24.71 56.97
CA LEU A 371 -32.36 25.03 58.32
C LEU A 371 -32.29 26.53 58.64
N LEU A 372 -31.21 27.21 58.24
CA LEU A 372 -31.07 28.66 58.42
C LEU A 372 -32.03 29.45 57.53
N GLN A 373 -32.31 28.96 56.31
CA GLN A 373 -33.33 29.52 55.42
C GLN A 373 -34.72 29.42 56.06
N GLN A 374 -35.11 28.24 56.56
CA GLN A 374 -36.37 28.09 57.29
C GLN A 374 -36.44 29.04 58.50
N GLN A 375 -35.35 29.18 59.28
CA GLN A 375 -35.32 30.11 60.42
C GLN A 375 -35.45 31.58 60.01
N VAL A 376 -34.92 31.95 58.85
CA VAL A 376 -35.08 33.30 58.28
C VAL A 376 -36.50 33.52 57.77
N GLU A 377 -37.08 32.57 57.02
CA GLU A 377 -38.48 32.61 56.56
C GLU A 377 -39.44 32.71 57.75
N GLU A 378 -39.27 31.86 58.76
CA GLU A 378 -39.99 31.92 60.04
C GLU A 378 -39.81 33.26 60.78
N SER A 379 -38.71 33.99 60.56
CA SER A 379 -38.51 35.32 61.15
C SER A 379 -39.18 36.42 60.32
N ILE A 380 -39.19 36.29 59.00
CA ILE A 380 -39.85 37.18 58.05
C ILE A 380 -41.37 37.08 58.22
N GLU A 381 -41.95 35.89 58.34
CA GLU A 381 -43.39 35.73 58.63
C GLU A 381 -43.80 36.42 59.94
N LYS A 382 -42.95 36.33 60.98
CA LYS A 382 -43.16 37.02 62.26
C LYS A 382 -43.03 38.53 62.10
N GLU A 383 -42.06 39.01 61.31
CA GLU A 383 -41.89 40.43 60.97
C GLU A 383 -43.10 40.96 60.18
N GLU A 384 -43.57 40.25 59.15
CA GLU A 384 -44.76 40.60 58.38
C GLU A 384 -46.02 40.66 59.26
N LEU A 385 -46.22 39.69 60.16
CA LEU A 385 -47.32 39.73 61.12
C LEU A 385 -47.22 40.97 62.03
N THR A 386 -46.02 41.34 62.52
CA THR A 386 -45.86 42.58 63.30
C THR A 386 -46.11 43.84 62.47
N HIS A 387 -45.72 43.85 61.19
CA HIS A 387 -46.05 44.95 60.27
C HIS A 387 -47.55 45.04 59.97
N GLN A 388 -48.26 43.92 59.86
CA GLN A 388 -49.73 43.89 59.74
C GLN A 388 -50.42 44.43 61.01
N TYR A 389 -49.98 44.01 62.20
CA TYR A 389 -50.48 44.58 63.47
C TYR A 389 -50.21 46.09 63.57
N LEU A 390 -49.00 46.54 63.21
CA LEU A 390 -48.63 47.95 63.21
C LEU A 390 -49.45 48.74 62.18
N THR A 391 -49.70 48.18 60.99
CA THR A 391 -50.55 48.79 59.96
C THR A 391 -51.99 48.96 60.45
N ASN A 392 -52.55 47.93 61.09
CA ASN A 392 -53.88 48.01 61.71
C ASN A 392 -53.94 49.06 62.83
N PHE A 393 -52.89 49.17 63.65
CA PHE A 393 -52.77 50.21 64.67
C PHE A 393 -52.60 51.62 64.06
N VAL A 394 -51.89 51.77 62.94
CA VAL A 394 -51.78 53.03 62.19
C VAL A 394 -53.13 53.42 61.58
N ILE A 395 -53.92 52.47 61.05
CA ILE A 395 -55.28 52.72 60.58
C ILE A 395 -56.18 53.20 61.73
N PHE A 396 -56.13 52.54 62.89
CA PHE A 396 -56.90 52.91 64.08
C PHE A 396 -56.50 54.28 64.66
N THR A 397 -55.19 54.58 64.74
CA THR A 397 -54.71 55.89 65.21
C THR A 397 -54.98 57.00 64.19
N ASN A 398 -55.00 56.71 62.89
CA ASN A 398 -55.49 57.65 61.87
C ASN A 398 -57.00 57.88 61.97
N ALA A 399 -57.81 56.88 62.33
CA ALA A 399 -59.23 57.07 62.61
C ALA A 399 -59.44 57.98 63.83
N ILE A 400 -58.70 57.76 64.93
CA ILE A 400 -58.70 58.67 66.10
C ILE A 400 -58.22 60.08 65.72
N ALA A 401 -57.22 60.20 64.83
CA ALA A 401 -56.77 61.50 64.34
C ALA A 401 -57.84 62.21 63.48
N GLN A 402 -58.60 61.47 62.67
CA GLN A 402 -59.75 62.00 61.94
C GLN A 402 -60.89 62.40 62.89
N GLU A 403 -61.19 61.63 63.93
CA GLU A 403 -62.15 62.02 64.97
C GLU A 403 -61.70 63.30 65.70
N ARG A 404 -60.41 63.40 66.07
CA ARG A 404 -59.80 64.62 66.62
C ARG A 404 -59.96 65.80 65.66
N ASP A 405 -59.70 65.61 64.37
CA ASP A 405 -59.74 66.70 63.40
C ASP A 405 -61.18 67.12 63.06
N ASN A 406 -62.13 66.19 63.08
CA ASN A 406 -63.57 66.47 63.04
C ASN A 406 -64.03 67.26 64.29
N LEU A 407 -63.53 66.92 65.48
CA LEU A 407 -63.79 67.68 66.71
C LEU A 407 -63.13 69.07 66.68
N ILE A 408 -61.95 69.21 66.07
CA ILE A 408 -61.31 70.51 65.84
C ILE A 408 -62.15 71.35 64.85
N GLN A 409 -62.64 70.76 63.76
CA GLN A 409 -63.53 71.44 62.82
C GLN A 409 -64.83 71.88 63.49
N LEU A 410 -65.49 71.01 64.27
CA LEU A 410 -66.68 71.36 65.05
C LEU A 410 -66.39 72.49 66.05
N THR A 411 -65.24 72.45 66.72
CA THR A 411 -64.79 73.52 67.62
C THR A 411 -64.55 74.82 66.87
N GLN A 412 -63.98 74.78 65.65
CA GLN A 412 -63.81 75.96 64.79
C GLN A 412 -65.16 76.52 64.30
N CYS A 413 -66.14 75.68 63.98
CA CYS A 413 -67.51 76.11 63.68
C CYS A 413 -68.12 76.85 64.87
N LEU A 414 -68.10 76.25 66.08
CA LEU A 414 -68.61 76.88 67.30
C LEU A 414 -67.84 78.16 67.68
N GLU A 415 -66.52 78.19 67.45
CA GLU A 415 -65.67 79.38 67.61
C GLU A 415 -66.08 80.49 66.62
N SER A 416 -66.43 80.14 65.37
CA SER A 416 -66.93 81.10 64.38
C SER A 416 -68.34 81.62 64.71
N GLU A 417 -69.23 80.79 65.26
CA GLU A 417 -70.54 81.21 65.75
C GLU A 417 -70.41 82.14 66.96
N LYS A 418 -69.55 81.78 67.92
CA LYS A 418 -69.14 82.61 69.06
C LYS A 418 -68.56 83.95 68.59
N GLN A 419 -67.73 83.97 67.55
CA GLN A 419 -67.21 85.20 66.95
C GLN A 419 -68.32 86.02 66.26
N GLY A 420 -69.27 85.38 65.58
CA GLY A 420 -70.46 86.03 65.01
C GLY A 420 -71.40 86.63 66.06
N VAL A 421 -71.58 85.95 67.20
CA VAL A 421 -72.29 86.47 68.37
C VAL A 421 -71.53 87.62 69.00
N LEU A 422 -70.21 87.51 69.17
CA LEU A 422 -69.35 88.60 69.63
C LEU A 422 -69.38 89.80 68.69
N TYR A 423 -69.48 89.60 67.37
CA TYR A 423 -69.62 90.68 66.40
C TYR A 423 -70.96 91.40 66.58
N LYS A 424 -72.07 90.66 66.72
CA LYS A 424 -73.40 91.22 67.03
C LYS A 424 -73.42 91.95 68.38
N ILE A 425 -72.70 91.46 69.40
CA ILE A 425 -72.53 92.13 70.69
C ILE A 425 -71.69 93.40 70.55
N LYS A 426 -70.56 93.35 69.83
CA LYS A 426 -69.68 94.50 69.57
C LYS A 426 -70.42 95.60 68.79
N GLU A 427 -71.24 95.24 67.82
CA GLU A 427 -72.08 96.19 67.09
C GLU A 427 -73.15 96.82 68.00
N LYS A 428 -73.83 96.02 68.83
CA LYS A 428 -74.74 96.53 69.86
C LYS A 428 -74.03 97.46 70.86
N ASN A 429 -72.81 97.14 71.27
CA ASN A 429 -72.00 98.01 72.14
C ASN A 429 -71.55 99.30 71.45
N ILE A 430 -71.27 99.29 70.14
CA ILE A 430 -71.01 100.52 69.37
C ILE A 430 -72.28 101.39 69.27
N ARG A 431 -73.46 100.77 69.09
CA ARG A 431 -74.76 101.47 69.14
C ARG A 431 -75.05 102.02 70.56
N LEU A 432 -74.70 101.28 71.61
CA LEU A 432 -74.82 101.70 73.02
C LEU A 432 -73.85 102.83 73.38
N GLY A 433 -72.59 102.78 72.93
CA GLY A 433 -71.61 103.85 73.14
C GLY A 433 -72.06 105.18 72.54
N LYS A 434 -72.66 105.16 71.34
CA LYS A 434 -73.29 106.33 70.71
C LYS A 434 -74.51 106.88 71.46
N LEU A 435 -75.13 106.08 72.34
CA LEU A 435 -76.16 106.52 73.29
C LEU A 435 -75.52 107.07 74.57
N GLU A 436 -74.50 106.40 75.12
CA GLU A 436 -73.74 106.90 76.27
C GLU A 436 -73.09 108.27 76.02
N GLU A 437 -72.56 108.53 74.83
CA GLU A 437 -71.97 109.83 74.49
C GLU A 437 -73.04 110.94 74.53
N LYS A 438 -74.25 110.66 74.04
CA LYS A 438 -75.39 111.60 74.17
C LYS A 438 -75.73 111.83 75.64
N VAL A 439 -75.79 110.78 76.46
CA VAL A 439 -76.02 110.89 77.92
C VAL A 439 -74.90 111.67 78.61
N LYS A 440 -73.62 111.44 78.27
CA LYS A 440 -72.45 112.18 78.78
C LYS A 440 -72.52 113.67 78.41
N MET A 441 -72.97 114.00 77.19
CA MET A 441 -73.18 115.39 76.75
C MET A 441 -74.30 116.08 77.55
N TYR A 442 -75.45 115.43 77.77
CA TYR A 442 -76.50 115.97 78.64
C TYR A 442 -76.02 116.12 80.10
N LYS A 443 -75.30 115.13 80.63
CA LYS A 443 -74.78 115.16 82.02
C LYS A 443 -73.77 116.30 82.23
N LYS A 444 -72.87 116.57 81.27
CA LYS A 444 -72.00 117.76 81.28
C LYS A 444 -72.80 119.06 81.26
N LYS A 445 -73.82 119.16 80.40
CA LYS A 445 -74.65 120.38 80.27
C LYS A 445 -75.52 120.67 81.51
N ALA A 446 -75.87 119.65 82.28
CA ALA A 446 -76.50 119.79 83.59
C ALA A 446 -75.50 120.19 84.70
N ALA A 447 -74.31 119.57 84.73
CA ALA A 447 -73.29 119.83 85.76
C ALA A 447 -72.83 121.29 85.82
N VAL A 448 -72.66 121.95 84.67
CA VAL A 448 -72.29 123.39 84.62
C VAL A 448 -73.32 124.26 85.33
N LYS A 449 -74.62 124.09 84.99
CA LYS A 449 -75.71 124.85 85.62
C LYS A 449 -75.84 124.62 87.13
N LEU A 450 -75.45 123.45 87.62
CA LEU A 450 -75.45 123.15 89.05
C LEU A 450 -74.28 123.84 89.77
N GLY A 451 -73.10 123.92 89.14
CA GLY A 451 -71.95 124.66 89.65
C GLY A 451 -72.23 126.17 89.79
N ASP A 452 -72.87 126.77 88.78
CA ASP A 452 -73.26 128.20 88.78
C ASP A 452 -74.22 128.56 89.93
N PHE A 453 -75.02 127.59 90.40
CA PHE A 453 -75.90 127.74 91.56
C PHE A 453 -75.15 127.54 92.87
N ASN A 454 -74.35 126.46 92.97
CA ASN A 454 -73.63 126.11 94.19
C ASN A 454 -72.63 127.21 94.61
N HIS A 455 -71.95 127.84 93.65
CA HIS A 455 -71.00 128.94 93.93
C HIS A 455 -71.67 130.25 94.41
N LYS A 456 -72.99 130.41 94.21
CA LYS A 456 -73.77 131.50 94.83
C LYS A 456 -74.18 131.17 96.26
N MET A 457 -74.53 129.92 96.51
CA MET A 457 -74.94 129.46 97.85
C MET A 457 -73.79 129.59 98.86
N THR A 458 -72.59 129.08 98.52
CA THR A 458 -71.44 129.08 99.45
C THR A 458 -71.02 130.49 99.89
N LYS A 459 -71.14 131.49 99.00
CA LYS A 459 -70.84 132.89 99.37
C LYS A 459 -71.79 133.46 100.42
N GLN A 460 -73.07 133.09 100.39
CA GLN A 460 -74.01 133.54 101.41
C GLN A 460 -73.73 132.86 102.77
N GLU A 461 -73.27 131.61 102.75
CA GLU A 461 -72.90 130.88 103.98
C GLU A 461 -71.64 131.49 104.64
N GLU A 462 -70.66 131.92 103.85
CA GLU A 462 -69.47 132.66 104.30
C GLU A 462 -69.84 134.02 104.94
N ASP A 463 -70.70 134.81 104.29
CA ASP A 463 -71.19 136.12 104.79
C ASP A 463 -71.94 136.01 106.15
N PHE A 464 -72.60 134.87 106.42
CA PHE A 464 -73.27 134.62 107.71
C PHE A 464 -72.29 134.15 108.79
N ALA A 465 -71.32 133.31 108.45
CA ALA A 465 -70.33 132.79 109.39
C ALA A 465 -69.48 133.90 110.01
N GLU A 466 -69.05 134.90 109.21
CA GLU A 466 -68.25 136.01 109.71
C GLU A 466 -69.00 136.86 110.76
N LYS A 467 -70.31 137.10 110.57
CA LYS A 467 -71.14 137.82 111.56
C LYS A 467 -71.30 137.05 112.87
N ILE A 468 -71.47 135.73 112.82
CA ILE A 468 -71.58 134.90 114.02
C ILE A 468 -70.28 134.97 114.84
N TYR A 469 -69.13 134.90 114.17
CA TYR A 469 -67.81 134.98 114.82
C TYR A 469 -67.55 136.34 115.50
N GLN A 470 -68.05 137.44 114.94
CA GLN A 470 -67.94 138.77 115.56
C GLN A 470 -68.71 138.84 116.90
N TYR A 471 -69.98 138.41 116.93
CA TYR A 471 -70.79 138.46 118.15
C TYR A 471 -70.29 137.53 119.27
N GLU A 472 -69.82 136.31 118.94
CA GLU A 472 -69.21 135.43 119.96
C GLU A 472 -67.99 136.07 120.66
N ARG A 473 -67.24 136.89 119.93
CA ARG A 473 -65.98 137.48 120.41
C ARG A 473 -66.24 138.62 121.39
N GLU A 474 -67.26 139.43 121.16
CA GLU A 474 -67.72 140.45 122.11
C GLU A 474 -68.29 139.82 123.40
N MET A 475 -69.08 138.75 123.26
CA MET A 475 -69.70 138.07 124.41
C MET A 475 -68.66 137.49 125.37
N LYS A 476 -67.57 136.91 124.85
CA LYS A 476 -66.44 136.41 125.66
C LYS A 476 -65.66 137.53 126.37
N HIS A 477 -65.48 138.69 125.73
CA HIS A 477 -64.80 139.85 126.35
C HIS A 477 -65.54 140.36 127.59
N LEU A 478 -66.88 140.45 127.52
CA LEU A 478 -67.70 140.95 128.63
C LEU A 478 -67.72 140.00 129.84
N GLN A 479 -67.60 138.69 129.62
CA GLN A 479 -67.50 137.70 130.70
C GLN A 479 -66.17 137.80 131.46
N GLN A 480 -65.04 138.00 130.75
CA GLN A 480 -63.73 138.16 131.40
C GLN A 480 -63.71 139.35 132.37
N LEU A 481 -64.26 140.49 131.94
CA LEU A 481 -64.32 141.73 132.72
C LEU A 481 -65.19 141.62 133.99
N LEU A 482 -66.11 140.66 134.03
CA LEU A 482 -66.91 140.33 135.22
C LEU A 482 -66.11 139.51 136.23
N GLN A 483 -65.26 138.58 135.78
CA GLN A 483 -64.42 137.75 136.66
C GLN A 483 -63.40 138.61 137.42
N ASP A 484 -62.71 139.53 136.71
CA ASP A 484 -61.74 140.46 137.31
C ASP A 484 -62.34 141.36 138.41
N LYS A 485 -63.68 141.51 138.46
CA LYS A 485 -64.40 142.24 139.51
C LYS A 485 -64.83 141.38 140.69
N GLN A 486 -64.88 140.06 140.51
CA GLN A 486 -65.23 139.11 141.56
C GLN A 486 -64.02 138.84 142.46
N ASP A 487 -62.85 138.61 141.86
CA ASP A 487 -61.62 138.23 142.55
C ASP A 487 -61.15 139.36 143.52
N ALA A 488 -61.28 140.62 143.09
CA ALA A 488 -60.97 141.81 143.89
C ALA A 488 -61.89 142.01 145.13
N LEU A 489 -63.01 141.27 145.20
CA LEU A 489 -63.94 141.30 146.34
C LEU A 489 -63.55 140.29 147.43
N GLU A 490 -62.86 139.19 147.07
CA GLU A 490 -62.40 138.17 148.02
C GLU A 490 -61.16 138.64 148.81
N GLU A 491 -60.27 139.41 148.17
CA GLU A 491 -59.02 139.90 148.78
C GLU A 491 -59.28 140.79 150.02
N VAL A 492 -60.29 141.66 149.99
CA VAL A 492 -60.63 142.55 151.12
C VAL A 492 -61.37 141.82 152.24
N LEU A 493 -62.14 140.77 151.92
CA LEU A 493 -62.76 139.90 152.93
C LEU A 493 -61.72 139.07 153.70
N GLN A 494 -60.51 138.87 153.16
CA GLN A 494 -59.41 138.23 153.87
C GLN A 494 -58.89 139.11 155.02
N GLN A 495 -58.64 140.40 154.78
CA GLN A 495 -58.11 141.34 155.78
C GLN A 495 -59.03 141.48 157.01
N LYS A 496 -60.35 141.34 156.83
CA LYS A 496 -61.32 141.34 157.94
C LYS A 496 -61.05 140.21 158.95
N ARG A 497 -60.64 139.02 158.48
CA ARG A 497 -60.54 137.81 159.31
C ARG A 497 -59.34 137.80 160.25
N GLU A 498 -58.27 138.51 159.92
CA GLU A 498 -57.07 138.57 160.76
C GLU A 498 -57.31 139.41 162.03
N VAL A 499 -57.96 140.56 161.90
CA VAL A 499 -58.30 141.45 163.03
C VAL A 499 -59.28 140.80 164.02
N GLU A 500 -60.23 140.00 163.51
CA GLU A 500 -61.14 139.23 164.38
C GLU A 500 -60.42 138.14 165.19
N GLY A 501 -59.25 137.66 164.73
CA GLY A 501 -58.43 136.68 165.43
C GLY A 501 -57.69 137.21 166.66
N GLU A 502 -57.28 138.48 166.67
CA GLU A 502 -56.57 139.08 167.81
C GLU A 502 -57.47 139.23 169.05
N LEU A 503 -58.78 139.43 168.85
CA LEU A 503 -59.77 139.55 169.91
C LEU A 503 -59.98 138.26 170.72
N GLU A 504 -59.94 137.11 170.03
CA GLU A 504 -60.21 135.79 170.60
C GLU A 504 -59.13 135.36 171.61
N VAL A 505 -57.86 135.69 171.34
CA VAL A 505 -56.72 135.32 172.20
C VAL A 505 -56.82 136.00 173.58
N VAL A 506 -57.30 137.23 173.63
CA VAL A 506 -57.52 137.97 174.89
C VAL A 506 -58.66 137.32 175.70
N TRP A 507 -59.73 136.88 175.03
CA TRP A 507 -60.88 136.25 175.67
C TRP A 507 -60.55 134.89 176.30
N GLN A 508 -59.82 134.02 175.58
CA GLN A 508 -59.44 132.69 176.06
C GLN A 508 -58.42 132.72 177.22
N SER A 509 -57.69 133.81 177.40
CA SER A 509 -56.60 133.90 178.37
C SER A 509 -57.05 133.81 179.83
N THR A 510 -58.06 134.58 180.24
CA THR A 510 -58.40 134.76 181.66
C THR A 510 -59.69 134.04 182.09
N ALA A 511 -60.49 133.52 181.13
CA ALA A 511 -61.57 132.58 181.42
C ALA A 511 -61.07 131.32 182.18
N LYS A 512 -59.80 130.94 181.97
CA LYS A 512 -59.10 129.87 182.70
C LYS A 512 -59.04 130.05 184.22
N GLU A 513 -58.97 131.29 184.73
CA GLU A 513 -58.87 131.52 186.18
C GLU A 513 -60.23 131.25 186.86
N ASN A 514 -61.33 131.63 186.20
CA ASN A 514 -62.69 131.34 186.68
C ASN A 514 -63.01 129.84 186.76
N GLN A 515 -62.30 128.97 186.05
CA GLN A 515 -62.59 127.54 186.04
C GLN A 515 -62.03 126.80 187.27
N ARG A 516 -60.89 127.25 187.83
CA ARG A 516 -60.35 126.74 189.12
C ARG A 516 -61.36 126.91 190.27
N MET A 517 -62.18 127.95 190.22
CA MET A 517 -63.15 128.30 191.25
C MET A 517 -64.36 127.33 191.31
N LYS A 518 -64.50 126.40 190.36
CA LYS A 518 -65.73 125.61 190.18
C LYS A 518 -65.67 124.15 190.65
N GLU A 519 -64.48 123.56 190.78
CA GLU A 519 -64.32 122.11 191.01
C GLU A 519 -64.15 121.73 192.50
N PHE A 520 -63.80 122.67 193.40
CA PHE A 520 -63.50 122.35 194.80
C PHE A 520 -64.71 122.25 195.74
N LEU A 521 -65.88 122.81 195.40
CA LEU A 521 -67.01 122.96 196.34
C LEU A 521 -68.23 122.06 196.08
N HIS A 522 -68.39 121.47 194.89
CA HIS A 522 -69.63 120.77 194.50
C HIS A 522 -69.61 119.23 194.64
N THR A 523 -68.72 118.69 195.47
CA THR A 523 -68.83 117.34 196.05
C THR A 523 -69.96 117.21 197.10
N THR A 524 -70.82 118.22 197.28
CA THR A 524 -71.58 118.42 198.53
C THR A 524 -73.08 118.80 198.40
N PHE A 525 -73.83 118.33 197.37
CA PHE A 525 -75.30 118.00 197.40
C PHE A 525 -76.02 118.05 196.00
N GLY A 526 -76.89 117.06 195.73
CA GLY A 526 -78.36 117.28 195.57
C GLY A 526 -79.04 117.81 194.29
N LYS A 527 -79.63 116.88 193.50
CA LYS A 527 -80.94 116.95 192.76
C LYS A 527 -81.20 117.85 191.51
N THR A 528 -82.11 117.31 190.66
CA THR A 528 -83.10 117.96 189.74
C THR A 528 -82.73 118.33 188.27
N HIS A 529 -83.74 118.69 187.45
CA HIS A 529 -83.81 118.49 185.97
C HIS A 529 -83.87 119.77 185.08
N SER A 530 -83.58 119.57 183.77
CA SER A 530 -84.18 120.23 182.56
C SER A 530 -83.71 121.65 182.17
N TRP A 531 -83.72 122.09 180.90
CA TRP A 531 -84.91 122.38 180.04
C TRP A 531 -84.62 122.53 178.51
N LYS A 532 -85.52 123.17 177.71
CA LYS A 532 -85.43 123.46 176.24
C LYS A 532 -86.06 124.83 175.85
N LYS A 533 -85.70 125.48 174.71
CA LYS A 533 -86.64 126.24 173.80
C LYS A 533 -86.06 126.67 172.41
N ALA A 534 -86.81 127.46 171.58
CA ALA A 534 -86.63 127.68 170.11
C ALA A 534 -87.23 129.02 169.50
N SER A 535 -87.11 129.23 168.15
CA SER A 535 -87.48 130.40 167.26
C SER A 535 -87.49 129.98 165.74
N ILE A 536 -87.87 130.69 164.63
CA ILE A 536 -88.67 131.92 164.25
C ILE A 536 -88.99 131.94 162.68
N TYR A 537 -89.30 133.07 161.99
CA TYR A 537 -89.87 133.24 160.60
C TYR A 537 -89.22 134.44 159.80
N GLU A 538 -89.60 135.02 158.61
CA GLU A 538 -90.76 135.00 157.66
C GLU A 538 -90.49 135.71 156.26
N SER A 539 -91.54 136.01 155.43
CA SER A 539 -91.71 137.02 154.29
C SER A 539 -91.24 136.81 152.79
N GLY A 540 -91.80 137.59 151.82
CA GLY A 540 -91.61 137.46 150.31
C GLY A 540 -92.24 138.56 149.34
N LEU A 541 -92.47 138.26 148.03
CA LEU A 541 -93.01 139.07 146.83
C LEU A 541 -91.96 139.54 145.75
N ASN A 542 -92.19 140.11 144.52
CA ASN A 542 -93.32 140.80 143.78
C ASN A 542 -93.19 140.74 142.17
N GLN A 543 -93.92 141.55 141.34
CA GLN A 543 -94.13 141.41 139.84
C GLN A 543 -94.41 142.75 139.01
N ILE A 544 -94.33 142.80 137.63
CA ILE A 544 -94.98 143.80 136.67
C ILE A 544 -94.82 143.47 135.11
N SER A 545 -95.55 144.13 134.15
CA SER A 545 -95.60 143.88 132.65
C SER A 545 -96.17 145.04 131.74
N LYS A 546 -96.04 145.01 130.36
CA LYS A 546 -97.02 145.48 129.26
C LYS A 546 -96.50 145.77 127.79
N GLU A 547 -97.39 145.52 126.78
CA GLU A 547 -97.78 146.18 125.43
C GLU A 547 -96.79 146.94 124.48
N ASP A 548 -97.05 147.35 123.19
CA ASP A 548 -98.26 147.55 122.32
C ASP A 548 -98.01 147.48 120.74
N LEU A 549 -98.91 147.99 119.85
CA LEU A 549 -99.04 147.78 118.35
C LEU A 549 -99.05 149.07 117.44
N VAL A 550 -98.89 148.99 116.07
CA VAL A 550 -99.45 149.88 114.95
C VAL A 550 -98.91 149.58 113.50
N GLU A 551 -99.41 150.24 112.43
CA GLU A 551 -99.51 149.86 110.97
C GLU A 551 -98.49 150.41 109.93
N GLY A 552 -98.53 149.89 108.67
CA GLY A 552 -97.96 150.46 107.42
C GLY A 552 -98.24 149.63 106.13
N TYR A 553 -98.51 150.25 104.97
CA TYR A 553 -99.08 149.65 103.72
C TYR A 553 -98.04 149.15 102.66
N ALA A 554 -98.33 148.37 101.58
CA ALA A 554 -99.42 147.47 101.12
C ALA A 554 -99.05 146.86 99.71
N VAL A 555 -100.02 146.37 98.87
CA VAL A 555 -99.94 146.04 97.40
C VAL A 555 -99.18 144.73 97.02
N SER A 556 -99.43 143.95 95.93
CA SER A 556 -100.54 143.58 94.99
C SER A 556 -100.00 142.44 94.03
N TYR A 557 -100.53 141.89 92.90
CA TYR A 557 -101.68 142.14 92.00
C TYR A 557 -102.20 140.87 91.23
N CYS A 558 -101.91 140.67 89.92
CA CYS A 558 -102.62 139.75 88.97
C CYS A 558 -101.64 138.94 88.05
N GLU A 559 -101.94 137.80 87.37
CA GLU A 559 -103.15 136.92 87.19
C GLU A 559 -102.78 135.47 86.63
N VAL A 560 -103.74 134.61 86.18
CA VAL A 560 -103.63 133.31 85.39
C VAL A 560 -103.96 131.94 86.12
N LYS A 561 -104.41 130.86 85.41
CA LYS A 561 -105.05 129.59 85.93
C LYS A 561 -104.90 128.29 85.03
N SER A 562 -105.20 127.07 85.58
CA SER A 562 -105.68 125.77 84.93
C SER A 562 -104.74 124.81 84.11
N SER A 563 -104.98 123.49 83.82
CA SER A 563 -105.76 122.35 84.43
C SER A 563 -105.65 120.91 83.73
N SER A 564 -105.60 119.79 84.50
CA SER A 564 -106.17 118.38 84.31
C SER A 564 -105.95 117.38 83.10
N GLY A 565 -105.70 116.06 83.37
CA GLY A 565 -106.46 114.88 82.79
C GLY A 565 -105.84 113.62 82.04
N ILE A 566 -106.02 112.38 82.58
CA ILE A 566 -106.53 111.08 81.96
C ILE A 566 -105.74 110.08 81.00
N GLN A 567 -105.79 108.74 81.31
CA GLN A 567 -105.73 107.43 80.54
C GLN A 567 -104.55 106.89 79.63
N LEU A 568 -104.74 105.64 79.09
CA LEU A 568 -103.92 104.71 78.23
C LEU A 568 -104.91 103.71 77.49
N PRO A 569 -104.62 102.57 76.75
CA PRO A 569 -103.46 101.61 76.70
C PRO A 569 -103.13 100.92 75.30
N GLU A 570 -102.51 99.70 75.31
CA GLU A 570 -102.54 98.56 74.32
C GLU A 570 -101.72 98.54 72.98
N MET A 571 -101.80 97.42 72.21
CA MET A 571 -100.94 96.92 71.06
C MET A 571 -101.77 95.96 70.13
N PRO A 572 -101.31 94.97 69.28
CA PRO A 572 -99.99 94.52 68.72
C PRO A 572 -100.02 94.05 67.19
N ALA A 573 -99.15 93.09 66.77
CA ALA A 573 -99.37 91.96 65.79
C ALA A 573 -98.71 91.87 64.35
N LEU A 574 -98.13 90.68 64.05
CA LEU A 574 -98.03 89.89 62.76
C LEU A 574 -97.21 90.44 61.52
N HIS A 575 -96.92 89.77 60.36
CA HIS A 575 -97.24 88.44 59.74
C HIS A 575 -96.27 88.02 58.56
N ASN A 576 -95.99 86.71 58.33
CA ASN A 576 -95.91 85.88 57.06
C ASN A 576 -95.02 86.28 55.80
N LEU A 577 -94.62 85.42 54.81
CA LEU A 577 -94.71 83.95 54.50
C LEU A 577 -93.60 83.43 53.48
N TYR A 578 -93.69 82.16 53.00
CA TYR A 578 -92.69 81.30 52.28
C TYR A 578 -92.88 81.07 50.75
N GLN A 579 -91.85 80.55 50.02
CA GLN A 579 -91.91 79.41 49.03
C GLN A 579 -90.52 78.99 48.41
N THR A 580 -90.43 77.82 47.73
CA THR A 580 -89.23 77.13 47.12
C THR A 580 -89.58 76.45 45.75
N GLU A 581 -88.89 75.55 45.00
CA GLU A 581 -87.70 74.62 45.02
C GLU A 581 -87.47 74.08 43.54
N PRO A 582 -86.84 72.91 43.13
CA PRO A 582 -85.73 72.02 43.55
C PRO A 582 -84.74 71.59 42.38
N SER A 583 -84.04 70.42 42.46
CA SER A 583 -83.42 69.54 41.40
C SER A 583 -82.07 69.94 40.71
N GLU A 584 -81.19 69.09 40.11
CA GLU A 584 -80.80 67.63 40.03
C GLU A 584 -79.48 67.54 39.17
N ASN A 585 -78.73 66.43 38.90
CA ASN A 585 -78.09 65.35 39.71
C ASN A 585 -77.20 64.40 38.81
N LYS A 586 -76.34 63.54 39.43
CA LYS A 586 -75.69 62.25 38.98
C LYS A 586 -74.30 62.17 38.29
N ASP A 587 -73.61 61.06 38.62
CA ASP A 587 -72.24 60.60 38.29
C ASP A 587 -72.20 59.28 37.45
N THR A 588 -71.01 58.81 37.01
CA THR A 588 -70.43 57.46 37.33
C THR A 588 -69.03 57.18 36.69
N THR A 589 -68.26 56.22 37.24
CA THR A 589 -66.80 55.97 37.04
C THR A 589 -66.43 54.50 37.37
N ALA A 590 -65.23 53.92 37.13
CA ALA A 590 -64.11 54.05 36.15
C ALA A 590 -63.04 52.91 36.44
N LYS A 591 -61.87 52.91 35.74
CA LYS A 591 -60.56 52.21 36.01
C LYS A 591 -60.05 51.10 35.03
N SER A 592 -58.69 51.02 34.97
CA SER A 592 -57.79 49.82 34.83
C SER A 592 -57.10 49.51 33.48
N GLU A 593 -55.82 49.10 33.57
CA GLU A 593 -54.86 48.64 32.54
C GLU A 593 -54.97 47.12 32.19
N LEU A 594 -54.34 46.48 31.16
CA LEU A 594 -52.95 46.48 30.59
C LEU A 594 -51.86 45.93 31.57
N PHE A 595 -50.83 45.13 31.20
CA PHE A 595 -50.47 44.38 29.96
C PHE A 595 -49.27 43.40 30.20
N LEU A 596 -49.26 42.19 29.58
CA LEU A 596 -48.08 41.33 29.22
C LEU A 596 -47.01 40.96 30.32
N GLN A 597 -45.94 40.14 30.14
CA GLN A 597 -45.35 39.42 28.99
C GLN A 597 -44.53 38.13 29.39
N GLN A 598 -43.98 37.45 28.37
CA GLN A 598 -42.86 36.47 28.20
C GLN A 598 -41.70 36.47 29.26
N GLU A 599 -40.75 35.50 29.37
CA GLU A 599 -40.32 34.38 28.49
C GLU A 599 -39.43 33.27 29.14
N ALA A 600 -39.26 32.15 28.40
CA ALA A 600 -38.00 31.41 28.10
C ALA A 600 -37.24 30.49 29.09
N ASN A 601 -36.96 29.28 28.56
CA ASN A 601 -35.68 28.54 28.52
C ASN A 601 -34.97 27.95 29.78
N LEU A 602 -34.98 26.60 29.80
CA LEU A 602 -33.80 25.71 29.75
C LEU A 602 -32.53 26.06 30.57
N CYS A 603 -32.33 25.29 31.65
CA CYS A 603 -31.14 24.46 31.88
C CYS A 603 -31.54 23.19 32.64
#